data_AF-A0A950W8U2-F1
#
_entry.id   AF-A0A950W8U2-F1
#
_cell.length_a   1.000
_cell.length_b   1.000
_cell.length_c   1.000
_cell.angle_alpha   90.00
_cell.angle_beta   90.00
_cell.angle_gamma   90.00
#
_symmetry.space_group_name_H-M   'P 1'
#
loop_
_entity.id
_entity.type
_entity.pdbx_description
1 polymer ?
#
loop_
_entity_poly.entity_id
_entity_poly.type
_entity_poly.pdbx_seq_one_letter_code
_entity_poly.pdbx_strand_id
1 'polypeptide(L)'
;MSDVGDGIRIGWEIDPFGNSFGVVEKPHFSFKEGLLMIVVYVSVRTKESTFGDFEQILSEIQNEVRKMAGCIRNEWYRDPHTPQRYVMYGEFDTKKHFEQYLNSSLVKRIGDELIPLLDAPPEFKHYEATILESS
;
A
#
# COMPACT_ATOMS: atom_id res chain seq x y z
N MET A 1 5.13 1.11 20.33
CA MET A 1 6.44 0.83 19.71
C MET A 1 7.33 0.17 20.74
N SER A 2 8.04 -0.88 20.32
CA SER A 2 8.96 -1.66 21.14
C SER A 2 10.34 -1.63 20.48
N ASP A 3 11.38 -1.33 21.26
CA ASP A 3 12.77 -1.43 20.82
C ASP A 3 13.22 -2.90 20.86
N VAL A 4 13.83 -3.39 19.78
CA VAL A 4 14.31 -4.78 19.66
C VAL A 4 15.83 -4.89 19.59
N GLY A 5 16.57 -3.80 19.86
CA GLY A 5 18.02 -3.72 19.76
C GLY A 5 18.50 -3.10 18.44
N ASP A 6 19.75 -2.63 18.42
CA ASP A 6 20.40 -1.98 17.26
C ASP A 6 19.68 -0.70 16.79
N GLY A 7 18.99 -0.04 17.74
CA GLY A 7 18.11 1.11 17.51
C GLY A 7 16.81 0.79 16.80
N ILE A 8 16.57 -0.46 16.40
CA ILE A 8 15.41 -0.86 15.60
C ILE A 8 14.15 -0.77 16.46
N ARG A 9 13.17 0.03 16.01
CA ARG A 9 11.86 0.14 16.66
C ARG A 9 10.81 -0.59 15.85
N ILE A 10 10.07 -1.48 16.53
CA ILE A 10 8.93 -2.16 15.94
C ILE A 10 7.65 -1.55 16.51
N GLY A 11 6.84 -0.96 15.63
CA GLY A 11 5.51 -0.45 15.92
C GLY A 11 4.43 -1.40 15.45
N TRP A 12 3.23 -1.23 16.00
CA TRP A 12 2.01 -1.76 15.40
C TRP A 12 1.18 -0.56 14.99
N GLU A 13 0.77 -0.52 13.74
CA GLU A 13 -0.11 0.50 13.19
C GLU A 13 -1.36 -0.17 12.62
N ILE A 14 -2.50 0.50 12.75
CA ILE A 14 -3.77 0.02 12.22
C ILE A 14 -4.00 0.76 10.91
N ASP A 15 -4.15 0.03 9.81
CA ASP A 15 -4.45 0.63 8.52
C ASP A 15 -5.90 1.19 8.51
N PRO A 16 -6.27 2.02 7.53
CA PRO A 16 -7.64 2.54 7.42
C PRO A 16 -8.73 1.47 7.28
N PHE A 17 -8.36 0.21 7.05
CA PHE A 17 -9.26 -0.94 6.91
C PHE A 17 -9.34 -1.80 8.18
N GLY A 18 -8.68 -1.37 9.26
CA GLY A 18 -8.69 -2.06 10.55
C GLY A 18 -7.68 -3.20 10.68
N ASN A 19 -6.79 -3.40 9.70
CA ASN A 19 -5.75 -4.41 9.80
C ASN A 19 -4.57 -3.88 10.62
N SER A 20 -4.02 -4.71 11.51
CA SER A 20 -2.80 -4.37 12.26
C SER A 20 -1.57 -4.85 11.51
N PHE A 21 -0.61 -3.96 11.27
CA PHE A 21 0.67 -4.30 10.63
C PHE A 21 1.87 -3.80 11.43
N GLY A 22 2.99 -4.49 11.26
CA GLY A 22 4.26 -4.17 11.91
C GLY A 22 5.02 -3.08 11.16
N VAL A 23 5.36 -2.00 11.84
CA VAL A 23 6.24 -0.94 11.33
C VAL A 23 7.64 -1.19 11.86
N VAL A 24 8.67 -1.12 11.02
CA VAL A 24 10.07 -1.28 11.44
C VAL A 24 10.85 -0.02 11.12
N GLU A 25 11.24 0.74 12.15
CA GLU A 25 12.14 1.89 12.02
C GLU A 25 13.57 1.45 12.34
N LYS A 26 14.57 1.78 11.50
CA LYS A 26 16.00 1.51 11.77
C LYS A 26 16.84 2.80 11.77
N PRO A 27 17.31 3.30 12.92
CA PRO A 27 18.04 4.57 13.03
C PRO A 27 19.56 4.46 12.84
N HIS A 28 20.16 3.26 12.79
CA HIS A 28 21.61 3.10 12.62
C HIS A 28 22.12 3.19 11.18
N PHE A 29 21.23 3.38 10.22
CA PHE A 29 21.65 3.78 8.90
C PHE A 29 21.61 5.30 8.76
N SER A 30 22.78 5.93 8.87
CA SER A 30 22.97 7.28 8.36
C SER A 30 23.04 7.23 6.84
N PHE A 31 21.88 7.18 6.21
CA PHE A 31 21.77 7.33 4.77
C PHE A 31 21.84 8.82 4.44
N LYS A 32 22.70 9.21 3.49
CA LYS A 32 22.72 10.57 2.93
C LYS A 32 21.28 10.99 2.64
N GLU A 33 20.91 12.22 2.98
CA GLU A 33 19.60 12.83 2.71
C GLU A 33 19.15 12.53 1.27
N GLY A 34 18.41 11.43 1.14
CA GLY A 34 17.83 10.92 -0.08
C GLY A 34 16.40 10.59 0.28
N LEU A 35 15.47 11.31 -0.34
CA LEU A 35 14.04 11.35 -0.04
C LEU A 35 13.50 9.99 0.44
N LEU A 36 12.97 9.96 1.66
CA LEU A 36 12.28 8.80 2.22
C LEU A 36 10.97 8.59 1.44
N MET A 37 10.99 7.62 0.53
CA MET A 37 9.86 7.20 -0.29
C MET A 37 9.04 6.17 0.48
N ILE A 38 7.72 6.23 0.33
CA ILE A 38 6.81 5.24 0.91
C ILE A 38 6.50 4.19 -0.15
N VAL A 39 6.78 2.93 0.16
CA VAL A 39 6.41 1.79 -0.68
C VAL A 39 5.31 1.00 -0.01
N VAL A 40 4.26 0.73 -0.77
CA VAL A 40 3.07 0.01 -0.32
C VAL A 40 2.92 -1.24 -1.16
N TYR A 41 2.72 -2.36 -0.48
CA TYR A 41 2.35 -3.62 -1.09
C TYR A 41 0.98 -4.05 -0.57
N VAL A 42 0.07 -4.41 -1.48
CA VAL A 42 -1.23 -4.96 -1.12
C VAL A 42 -1.45 -6.25 -1.87
N SER A 43 -1.89 -7.31 -1.20
CA SER A 43 -2.42 -8.50 -1.87
C SER A 43 -3.88 -8.70 -1.50
N VAL A 44 -4.70 -8.97 -2.52
CA VAL A 44 -6.13 -9.22 -2.33
C VAL A 44 -6.56 -10.46 -3.08
N ARG A 45 -7.64 -11.08 -2.60
CA ARG A 45 -8.35 -12.15 -3.28
C ARG A 45 -9.79 -11.73 -3.48
N THR A 46 -10.23 -11.63 -4.74
CA THR A 46 -11.62 -11.28 -5.09
C THR A 46 -12.52 -12.53 -5.06
N LYS A 47 -13.81 -12.36 -4.74
CA LYS A 47 -14.80 -13.43 -4.88
C LYS A 47 -15.03 -13.71 -6.37
N GLU A 48 -15.22 -14.98 -6.72
CA GLU A 48 -15.45 -15.38 -8.12
C GLU A 48 -16.66 -14.68 -8.74
N SER A 49 -17.74 -14.53 -7.97
CA SER A 49 -19.01 -13.96 -8.44
C SER A 49 -18.95 -12.46 -8.71
N THR A 50 -17.96 -11.74 -8.17
CA THR A 50 -17.83 -10.28 -8.29
C THR A 50 -16.60 -9.87 -9.09
N PHE A 51 -16.03 -10.82 -9.84
CA PHE A 51 -14.77 -10.64 -10.54
C PHE A 51 -14.77 -9.44 -11.52
N GLY A 52 -15.83 -9.33 -12.35
CA GLY A 52 -15.95 -8.24 -13.33
C GLY A 52 -16.13 -6.87 -12.67
N ASP A 53 -16.99 -6.78 -11.65
CA ASP A 53 -17.23 -5.54 -10.90
C ASP A 53 -15.95 -5.06 -10.22
N PHE A 54 -15.17 -5.99 -9.64
CA PHE A 54 -13.89 -5.69 -9.01
C PHE A 54 -12.91 -5.08 -10.03
N GLU A 55 -12.72 -5.68 -11.21
CA GLU A 55 -11.80 -5.14 -12.22
C GLU A 55 -12.21 -3.76 -12.72
N GLN A 56 -13.51 -3.53 -12.89
CA GLN A 56 -14.03 -2.23 -13.32
C GLN A 56 -13.75 -1.15 -12.26
N ILE A 57 -14.19 -1.37 -11.02
CA ILE A 57 -14.01 -0.40 -9.93
C ILE A 57 -12.52 -0.17 -9.65
N LEU A 58 -11.72 -1.24 -9.70
CA LEU A 58 -10.28 -1.15 -9.50
C LEU A 58 -9.60 -0.26 -10.55
N SER A 59 -9.99 -0.40 -11.83
CA SER A 59 -9.46 0.41 -12.92
C SER A 59 -9.79 1.89 -12.75
N GLU A 60 -11.01 2.21 -12.33
CA GLU A 60 -11.43 3.58 -12.04
C GLU A 60 -10.61 4.18 -10.89
N ILE A 61 -10.51 3.47 -9.77
CA ILE A 61 -9.76 3.92 -8.59
C ILE A 61 -8.28 4.11 -8.92
N GLN A 62 -7.65 3.18 -9.65
CA GLN A 62 -6.26 3.32 -10.08
C GLN A 62 -6.02 4.60 -10.89
N ASN A 63 -6.92 4.88 -11.84
CA ASN A 63 -6.81 6.06 -12.68
C ASN A 63 -6.91 7.36 -11.89
N GLU A 64 -7.63 7.37 -10.77
CA GLU A 64 -7.70 8.51 -9.86
C GLU A 64 -6.47 8.60 -8.95
N VAL A 65 -6.01 7.47 -8.36
CA VAL A 65 -4.83 7.44 -7.49
C VAL A 65 -3.58 7.91 -8.23
N ARG A 66 -3.39 7.49 -9.49
CA ARG A 66 -2.24 7.90 -10.34
C ARG A 66 -2.18 9.41 -10.59
N LYS A 67 -3.28 10.14 -10.38
CA LYS A 67 -3.34 11.60 -10.55
C LYS A 67 -3.07 12.36 -9.24
N MET A 68 -2.95 11.67 -8.11
CA MET A 68 -2.70 12.29 -6.83
C MET A 68 -1.28 12.85 -6.74
N ALA A 69 -1.15 14.01 -6.11
CA ALA A 69 0.15 14.61 -5.85
C ALA A 69 1.03 13.65 -5.04
N GLY A 70 2.25 13.44 -5.52
CA GLY A 70 3.22 12.56 -4.88
C GLY A 70 2.96 11.07 -5.06
N CYS A 71 1.98 10.64 -5.86
CA CYS A 71 1.91 9.26 -6.34
C CYS A 71 2.97 9.07 -7.43
N ILE A 72 4.05 8.34 -7.13
CA ILE A 72 5.09 7.98 -8.10
C ILE A 72 4.62 6.79 -8.94
N ARG A 73 4.02 5.79 -8.28
CA ARG A 73 3.57 4.55 -8.92
C ARG A 73 2.34 3.99 -8.23
N ASN A 74 1.43 3.42 -9.01
CA ASN A 74 0.32 2.61 -8.51
C ASN A 74 -0.03 1.55 -9.55
N GLU A 75 0.61 0.39 -9.45
CA GLU A 75 0.45 -0.71 -10.40
C GLU A 75 -0.19 -1.90 -9.72
N TRP A 76 -1.16 -2.50 -10.39
CA TRP A 76 -1.76 -3.76 -9.97
C TRP A 76 -1.45 -4.85 -10.98
N TYR A 77 -1.16 -6.02 -10.44
CA TYR A 77 -0.80 -7.21 -11.18
C TYR A 77 -1.79 -8.30 -10.81
N ARG A 78 -2.33 -8.96 -11.83
CA ARG A 78 -3.12 -10.17 -11.66
C ARG A 78 -2.18 -11.36 -11.65
N ASP A 79 -2.37 -12.26 -10.69
CA ASP A 79 -1.61 -13.52 -10.65
C ASP A 79 -2.00 -14.39 -11.85
N PRO A 80 -1.05 -14.83 -12.70
CA PRO A 80 -1.33 -15.62 -13.89
C PRO A 80 -1.80 -17.05 -13.57
N HIS A 81 -1.53 -17.55 -12.37
CA HIS A 81 -1.92 -18.89 -11.92
C HIS A 81 -3.19 -18.86 -11.06
N THR A 82 -3.48 -17.73 -10.43
CA THR A 82 -4.66 -17.55 -9.57
C THR A 82 -5.45 -16.33 -10.02
N PRO A 83 -6.42 -16.48 -10.93
CA PRO A 83 -7.08 -15.34 -11.57
C PRO A 83 -7.87 -14.43 -10.60
N GLN A 84 -8.17 -14.89 -9.39
CA GLN A 84 -8.80 -14.11 -8.31
C GLN A 84 -7.81 -13.32 -7.45
N ARG A 85 -6.51 -13.55 -7.60
CA ARG A 85 -5.47 -12.92 -6.80
C ARG A 85 -4.89 -11.72 -7.53
N TYR A 86 -4.85 -10.61 -6.82
CA TYR A 86 -4.22 -9.39 -7.28
C TYR A 86 -3.18 -8.91 -6.27
N VAL A 87 -2.18 -8.22 -6.79
CA VAL A 87 -1.10 -7.62 -6.02
C VAL A 87 -0.89 -6.20 -6.51
N MET A 88 -0.81 -5.26 -5.58
CA MET A 88 -0.50 -3.85 -5.83
C MET A 88 0.91 -3.53 -5.35
N TYR A 89 1.61 -2.73 -6.16
CA TYR A 89 2.80 -1.99 -5.75
C TYR A 89 2.54 -0.50 -5.92
N GLY A 90 2.60 0.23 -4.82
CA GLY A 90 2.39 1.66 -4.72
C GLY A 90 3.66 2.35 -4.23
N GLU A 91 3.99 3.49 -4.83
CA GLU A 91 5.13 4.31 -4.42
C GLU A 91 4.66 5.76 -4.27
N PHE A 92 4.96 6.35 -3.11
CA PHE A 92 4.65 7.74 -2.82
C PHE A 92 5.90 8.51 -2.42
N ASP A 93 6.02 9.71 -2.97
CA ASP A 93 7.19 10.58 -2.88
C ASP A 93 7.56 10.97 -1.45
N THR A 94 6.55 11.17 -0.58
CA THR A 94 6.78 11.45 0.84
C THR A 94 5.72 10.81 1.71
N LYS A 95 6.02 10.64 3.00
CA LYS A 95 5.02 10.26 4.02
C LYS A 95 3.78 11.14 4.01
N LYS A 96 3.94 12.45 3.82
CA LYS A 96 2.82 13.41 3.76
C LYS A 96 1.88 13.12 2.58
N HIS A 97 2.43 12.80 1.40
CA HIS A 97 1.62 12.44 0.24
C HIS A 97 0.87 11.12 0.46
N PHE A 98 1.52 10.15 1.11
CA PHE A 98 0.87 8.90 1.47
C PHE A 98 -0.25 9.10 2.51
N GLU A 99 -0.03 9.91 3.55
CA GLU A 99 -1.07 10.27 4.52
C GLU A 99 -2.25 11.00 3.87
N GLN A 100 -2.00 11.88 2.88
CA GLN A 100 -3.05 12.51 2.10
C GLN A 100 -3.88 11.50 1.30
N TYR A 101 -3.22 10.47 0.74
CA TYR A 101 -3.91 9.34 0.12
C TYR A 101 -4.79 8.58 1.13
N LEU A 102 -4.25 8.21 2.29
CA LEU A 102 -4.99 7.50 3.34
C LEU A 102 -6.23 8.25 3.84
N ASN A 103 -6.18 9.58 3.85
CA ASN A 103 -7.28 10.45 4.29
C ASN A 103 -8.19 10.94 3.16
N SER A 104 -8.01 10.44 1.93
CA SER A 104 -8.79 10.86 0.77
C SER A 104 -10.15 10.17 0.68
N SER A 105 -11.07 10.76 -0.10
CA SER A 105 -12.33 10.11 -0.47
C SER A 105 -12.12 8.81 -1.25
N LEU A 106 -10.96 8.62 -1.88
CA LEU A 106 -10.62 7.38 -2.59
C LEU A 106 -10.46 6.20 -1.65
N VAL A 107 -9.83 6.39 -0.49
CA VAL A 107 -9.66 5.29 0.48
C VAL A 107 -11.00 4.91 1.11
N LYS A 108 -11.88 5.88 1.33
CA LYS A 108 -13.27 5.60 1.69
C LYS A 108 -13.99 4.80 0.58
N ARG A 109 -13.83 5.20 -0.68
CA ARG A 109 -14.39 4.49 -1.84
C ARG A 109 -13.87 3.05 -1.95
N ILE A 110 -12.57 2.83 -1.73
CA ILE A 110 -11.97 1.48 -1.65
C ILE A 110 -12.67 0.65 -0.57
N GLY A 111 -12.83 1.22 0.63
CA GLY A 111 -13.52 0.57 1.75
C GLY A 111 -14.98 0.21 1.44
N ASP A 112 -15.70 1.12 0.79
CA ASP A 112 -17.13 0.98 0.51
C ASP A 112 -17.42 0.09 -0.72
N GLU A 113 -16.57 0.15 -1.76
CA GLU A 113 -16.84 -0.47 -3.07
C GLU A 113 -15.94 -1.69 -3.37
N LEU A 114 -14.66 -1.68 -3.01
CA LEU A 114 -13.75 -2.78 -3.32
C LEU A 114 -13.70 -3.85 -2.22
N ILE A 115 -13.59 -3.45 -0.95
CA ILE A 115 -13.46 -4.42 0.18
C ILE A 115 -14.62 -5.43 0.22
N PRO A 116 -15.90 -5.06 -0.01
CA PRO A 116 -17.00 -6.02 0.00
C PRO A 116 -16.91 -7.10 -1.09
N LEU A 117 -16.16 -6.86 -2.17
CA LEU A 117 -15.95 -7.78 -3.28
C LEU A 117 -14.86 -8.81 -2.99
N LEU A 118 -14.10 -8.63 -1.90
CA LEU A 118 -13.01 -9.52 -1.53
C LEU A 118 -13.52 -10.75 -0.78
N ASP A 119 -12.84 -11.88 -1.00
CA ASP A 119 -13.08 -13.16 -0.34
C ASP A 119 -12.42 -13.23 1.05
N ALA A 120 -11.47 -12.34 1.32
CA ALA A 120 -10.83 -12.14 2.60
C ALA A 120 -10.35 -10.68 2.73
N PRO A 121 -10.10 -10.17 3.94
CA PRO A 121 -9.45 -8.87 4.12
C PRO A 121 -8.13 -8.78 3.34
N PRO A 122 -7.77 -7.59 2.84
CA PRO A 122 -6.53 -7.40 2.10
C PRO A 122 -5.31 -7.62 3.01
N GLU A 123 -4.25 -8.21 2.47
CA GLU A 123 -2.94 -8.22 3.13
C GLU A 123 -2.21 -6.92 2.77
N PHE A 124 -1.88 -6.11 3.77
CA PHE A 124 -1.24 -4.81 3.61
C PHE A 124 0.17 -4.82 4.20
N LYS A 125 1.16 -4.34 3.43
CA LYS A 125 2.53 -4.11 3.91
C LYS A 125 3.01 -2.72 3.51
N HIS A 126 3.59 -2.02 4.47
CA HIS A 126 4.16 -0.69 4.30
C HIS A 126 5.66 -0.75 4.59
N TYR A 127 6.44 -0.13 3.71
CA TYR A 127 7.88 -0.01 3.82
C TYR A 127 8.30 1.45 3.63
N GLU A 128 9.09 1.96 4.56
CA GLU A 128 9.86 3.17 4.33
C GLU A 128 11.13 2.78 3.56
N ALA A 129 11.25 3.25 2.32
CA ALA A 129 12.33 2.89 1.42
C ALA A 129 13.18 4.11 1.07
N THR A 130 14.48 3.86 0.92
CA THR A 130 15.42 4.83 0.35
C THR A 130 15.86 4.31 -1.00
N ILE A 131 15.89 5.18 -2.01
CA ILE A 131 16.44 4.82 -3.32
C ILE A 131 17.93 4.53 -3.14
N LEU A 132 18.33 3.27 -3.35
CA LEU A 132 19.73 2.92 -3.54
C LEU A 132 20.05 3.26 -5.00
N GLU A 133 20.83 4.32 -5.25
CA GLU A 133 21.23 4.67 -6.61
C GLU A 133 21.83 3.44 -7.32
N SER A 134 21.32 3.12 -8.50
CA SER A 134 21.93 2.14 -9.38
C SER A 134 23.15 2.79 -10.04
N SER A 135 24.33 2.28 -9.71
CA SER A 135 25.61 2.60 -10.36
C SER A 135 25.60 2.43 -11.87
#